data_AF-A0A536HFC1-F1
#
_entry.id   AF-A0A536HFC1-F1
#
_cell.length_a   1.000
_cell.length_b   1.000
_cell.length_c   1.000
_cell.angle_alpha   90.00
_cell.angle_beta   90.00
_cell.angle_gamma   90.00
#
_symmetry.space_group_name_H-M   'P 1'
#
loop_
_entity.id
_entity.type
_entity.pdbx_description
1 polymer ?
#
loop_
_entity_poly.entity_id
_entity_poly.type
_entity_poly.pdbx_seq_one_letter_code
_entity_poly.pdbx_strand_id
1 'polypeptide(L)'
;MLEGFSWLRENSPAYCVTFAQGLDETELLRSFGGDLSRARLIQQDDWQALEELSRFGDVIQVGWCDGWAFVYEDNGYRGTLPQTLQAVSEGTVAVSVFYNVNAHNRFCW
;
A
#
# COMPACT_ATOMS: atom_id res chain seq x y z
N MET A 1 8.80 -20.98 -3.51
CA MET A 1 9.06 -19.90 -2.53
C MET A 1 8.44 -18.59 -3.02
N LEU A 2 7.12 -18.60 -3.26
CA LEU A 2 6.31 -17.46 -3.72
C LEU A 2 4.94 -17.41 -3.00
N GLU A 3 4.73 -18.27 -1.99
CA GLU A 3 3.41 -18.47 -1.39
C GLU A 3 2.88 -17.22 -0.66
N GLY A 4 3.77 -16.40 -0.08
CA GLY A 4 3.39 -15.21 0.69
C GLY A 4 2.83 -14.02 -0.09
N PHE A 5 2.94 -14.01 -1.43
CA PHE A 5 2.47 -12.92 -2.30
C PHE A 5 1.48 -13.39 -3.37
N SER A 6 1.04 -14.65 -3.33
CA SER A 6 0.03 -15.21 -4.24
C SER A 6 -1.24 -14.36 -4.28
N TRP A 7 -1.70 -13.91 -3.10
CA TRP A 7 -2.84 -13.02 -2.94
C TRP A 7 -2.72 -11.69 -3.72
N LEU A 8 -1.50 -11.16 -3.94
CA LEU A 8 -1.35 -9.90 -4.68
C LEU A 8 -1.69 -10.07 -6.17
N ARG A 9 -1.30 -11.19 -6.76
CA ARG A 9 -1.52 -11.46 -8.19
C ARG A 9 -2.94 -11.93 -8.51
N GLU A 10 -3.60 -12.54 -7.54
CA GLU A 10 -4.96 -13.06 -7.71
C GLU A 10 -6.03 -11.96 -7.60
N ASN A 11 -5.71 -10.86 -6.90
CA ASN A 11 -6.69 -9.82 -6.59
C ASN A 11 -6.59 -8.54 -7.44
N SER A 12 -5.47 -8.27 -8.13
CA SER A 12 -5.40 -7.09 -9.00
C SER A 12 -4.45 -7.20 -10.21
N PRO A 13 -4.85 -6.68 -11.38
CA PRO A 13 -4.00 -6.61 -12.57
C PRO A 13 -2.85 -5.60 -12.44
N ALA A 14 -2.87 -4.69 -11.45
CA ALA A 14 -1.78 -3.78 -11.14
C ALA A 14 -1.82 -3.39 -9.66
N TYR A 15 -0.67 -3.36 -9.00
CA TYR A 15 -0.60 -3.02 -7.57
C TYR A 15 0.72 -2.35 -7.21
N CYS A 16 0.69 -1.65 -6.09
CA CYS A 16 1.88 -1.15 -5.41
C CYS A 16 1.77 -1.48 -3.92
N VAL A 17 2.81 -2.09 -3.35
CA VAL A 17 2.86 -2.37 -1.90
C VAL A 17 4.09 -1.71 -1.32
N THR A 18 3.89 -0.82 -0.36
CA THR A 18 4.97 -0.13 0.35
C THR A 18 5.00 -0.58 1.80
N PHE A 19 6.13 -1.11 2.24
CA PHE A 19 6.37 -1.58 3.60
C PHE A 19 7.26 -0.59 4.34
N ALA A 20 6.98 -0.36 5.62
CA ALA A 20 7.84 0.39 6.52
C ALA A 20 8.05 -0.38 7.82
N GLN A 21 9.31 -0.48 8.25
CA GLN A 21 9.65 -1.15 9.51
C GLN A 21 9.43 -0.19 10.68
N GLY A 22 9.04 -0.70 11.85
CA GLY A 22 8.99 0.10 13.08
C GLY A 22 7.99 1.25 13.10
N LEU A 23 7.14 1.38 12.08
CA LEU A 23 5.96 2.25 12.08
C LEU A 23 4.70 1.40 12.36
N ASP A 24 3.72 2.00 13.04
CA ASP A 24 2.35 1.49 13.03
C ASP A 24 1.58 1.95 11.77
N GLU A 25 0.37 1.44 11.58
CA GLU A 25 -0.48 1.76 10.43
C GLU A 25 -0.84 3.26 10.34
N THR A 26 -0.98 3.93 11.48
CA THR A 26 -1.34 5.36 11.54
C THR A 26 -0.16 6.24 11.17
N GLU A 27 1.03 5.92 11.68
CA GLU A 27 2.29 6.58 11.34
C GLU A 27 2.61 6.39 9.86
N LEU A 28 2.51 5.17 9.34
CA LEU A 28 2.69 4.88 7.93
C LEU A 28 1.69 5.67 7.08
N LEU A 29 0.39 5.63 7.40
CA LEU A 29 -0.63 6.34 6.64
C LEU A 29 -0.36 7.85 6.59
N ARG A 30 0.07 8.44 7.72
CA ARG A 30 0.45 9.86 7.80
C ARG A 30 1.64 10.18 6.90
N SER A 31 2.73 9.41 7.00
CA SER A 31 3.94 9.62 6.20
C SER A 31 3.70 9.37 4.70
N PHE A 32 2.76 8.48 4.37
CA PHE A 32 2.34 8.22 2.99
C PHE A 32 1.46 9.34 2.39
N GLY A 33 1.02 10.30 3.21
CA GLY A 33 0.14 11.40 2.83
C GLY A 33 -1.34 11.03 2.75
N GLY A 34 -1.76 9.99 3.48
CA GLY A 34 -3.16 9.59 3.62
C GLY A 34 -3.92 10.51 4.59
N ASP A 35 -5.24 10.61 4.37
CA ASP A 35 -6.14 11.40 5.21
C ASP A 35 -6.76 10.54 6.31
N LEU A 36 -6.20 10.62 7.51
CA LEU A 36 -6.68 9.90 8.71
C LEU A 36 -8.13 10.25 9.07
N SER A 37 -8.64 11.44 8.72
CA SER A 37 -10.03 11.82 9.01
C SER A 37 -11.05 11.03 8.19
N ARG A 38 -10.59 10.42 7.08
CA ARG A 38 -11.39 9.60 6.17
C ARG A 38 -11.09 8.11 6.32
N ALA A 39 -10.12 7.73 7.15
CA ALA A 39 -9.77 6.34 7.39
C ALA A 39 -10.92 5.59 8.06
N ARG A 40 -11.20 4.37 7.58
CA ARG A 40 -12.25 3.50 8.11
C ARG A 40 -11.73 2.08 8.15
N LEU A 41 -12.11 1.33 9.18
CA LEU A 41 -11.90 -0.11 9.20
C LEU A 41 -12.83 -0.74 8.16
N ILE A 42 -12.26 -1.52 7.25
CA ILE A 42 -12.98 -2.33 6.28
C ILE A 42 -12.77 -3.78 6.69
N GLN A 43 -13.84 -4.55 6.81
CA GLN A 43 -13.75 -5.99 7.03
C GLN A 43 -13.30 -6.67 5.74
N GLN A 44 -12.59 -7.79 5.83
CA GLN A 44 -11.98 -8.48 4.69
C GLN A 44 -12.93 -8.75 3.51
N ASP A 45 -14.24 -8.89 3.78
CA ASP A 45 -15.24 -9.24 2.76
C ASP A 45 -16.08 -8.03 2.28
N ASP A 46 -15.77 -6.81 2.73
CA ASP A 46 -16.53 -5.59 2.37
C ASP A 46 -15.95 -4.89 1.13
N TRP A 47 -15.89 -5.66 0.04
CA TRP A 47 -15.40 -5.20 -1.26
C TRP A 47 -16.27 -4.08 -1.86
N GLN A 48 -17.56 -4.06 -1.54
CA GLN A 48 -18.47 -3.03 -2.01
C GLN A 48 -18.12 -1.66 -1.40
N ALA A 49 -17.81 -1.59 -0.11
CA ALA A 49 -17.36 -0.34 0.51
C ALA A 49 -16.06 0.17 -0.11
N LEU A 50 -15.12 -0.74 -0.44
CA LEU A 50 -13.89 -0.37 -1.14
C LEU A 50 -14.18 0.22 -2.53
N GLU A 51 -15.03 -0.45 -3.33
CA GLU A 51 -15.40 0.03 -4.67
C GLU A 51 -16.09 1.40 -4.61
N GLU A 52 -16.98 1.61 -3.65
CA GLU A 52 -17.65 2.89 -3.44
C GLU A 52 -16.68 4.01 -3.07
N LEU A 53 -15.71 3.75 -2.18
CA LEU A 53 -14.69 4.73 -1.79
C LEU A 53 -13.80 5.10 -2.98
N SER A 54 -13.42 4.13 -3.80
CA SER A 54 -12.59 4.34 -4.99
C SER A 54 -13.25 5.23 -6.05
N ARG A 55 -14.58 5.39 -6.03
CA ARG A 55 -15.29 6.35 -6.90
C ARG A 55 -15.02 7.81 -6.55
N PHE A 56 -14.55 8.08 -5.33
CA PHE A 56 -14.30 9.44 -4.83
C PHE A 56 -12.81 9.84 -4.84
N GLY A 57 -11.94 8.97 -5.35
CA GLY A 57 -10.49 9.21 -5.48
C GLY A 57 -9.67 7.96 -5.16
N ASP A 58 -8.35 8.12 -5.15
CA ASP A 58 -7.42 7.04 -4.81
C ASP A 58 -7.64 6.57 -3.37
N VAL A 59 -7.87 5.27 -3.19
CA VAL A 59 -7.99 4.62 -1.89
C VAL A 59 -6.78 3.72 -1.69
N ILE A 60 -6.25 3.75 -0.47
CA ILE A 60 -5.19 2.86 -0.05
C ILE A 60 -5.66 2.04 1.14
N GLN A 61 -5.19 0.81 1.23
CA GLN A 61 -5.40 -0.06 2.37
C GLN A 61 -4.11 -0.04 3.20
N VAL A 62 -4.25 -0.03 4.52
CA VAL A 62 -3.11 -0.11 5.44
C VAL A 62 -3.29 -1.30 6.35
N GLY A 63 -2.21 -1.98 6.66
CA GLY A 63 -2.21 -3.13 7.57
C GLY A 63 -0.82 -3.40 8.13
N TRP A 64 -0.72 -4.51 8.85
CA TRP A 64 0.50 -4.92 9.52
C TRP A 64 0.82 -6.39 9.24
N CYS A 65 2.10 -6.71 9.05
CA CYS A 65 2.59 -8.06 8.84
C CYS A 65 4.04 -8.20 9.35
N ASP A 66 4.27 -9.11 10.30
CA ASP A 66 5.60 -9.55 10.77
C ASP A 66 6.62 -8.42 11.06
N GLY A 67 6.19 -7.38 11.79
CA GLY A 67 7.04 -6.25 12.16
C GLY A 67 7.08 -5.10 11.16
N TRP A 68 6.29 -5.19 10.08
CA TRP A 68 6.16 -4.16 9.05
C TRP A 68 4.72 -3.68 8.94
N ALA A 69 4.51 -2.37 9.04
CA ALA A 69 3.30 -1.77 8.50
C ALA A 69 3.40 -1.73 6.97
N PHE A 70 2.29 -1.89 6.27
CA PHE A 70 2.24 -1.82 4.82
C PHE A 70 1.07 -0.99 4.32
N VAL A 71 1.27 -0.36 3.18
CA VAL A 71 0.23 0.24 2.34
C VAL A 71 0.08 -0.59 1.08
N TYR A 72 -1.15 -0.97 0.76
CA TYR A 72 -1.53 -1.59 -0.51
C TYR A 72 -2.33 -0.59 -1.34
N GLU A 73 -1.85 -0.32 -2.55
CA GLU A 73 -2.53 0.48 -3.56
C GLU A 73 -3.04 -0.45 -4.65
N ASP A 74 -4.36 -0.54 -4.81
CA ASP A 74 -4.97 -1.21 -5.95
C ASP A 74 -4.86 -0.30 -7.19
N ASN A 75 -4.21 -0.79 -8.24
CA ASN A 75 -3.92 -0.02 -9.46
C ASN A 75 -3.23 1.34 -9.22
N GLY A 76 -2.55 1.50 -8.08
CA GLY A 76 -1.80 2.69 -7.71
C GLY A 76 -0.29 2.57 -7.96
N TYR A 77 0.43 3.65 -7.74
CA TYR A 77 1.89 3.73 -7.98
C TYR A 77 2.60 4.72 -7.06
N ARG A 78 1.93 5.28 -6.04
CA ARG A 78 2.47 6.36 -5.20
C ARG A 78 3.73 5.92 -4.45
N GLY A 79 3.81 4.65 -4.04
CA GLY A 79 5.00 4.04 -3.46
C GLY A 79 6.23 4.02 -4.38
N THR A 80 6.08 4.32 -5.68
CA THR A 80 7.21 4.46 -6.62
C THR A 80 7.76 5.87 -6.71
N LEU A 81 7.10 6.85 -6.07
CA LEU A 81 7.48 8.26 -6.10
C LEU A 81 8.59 8.54 -5.08
N PRO A 82 9.69 9.21 -5.47
CA PRO A 82 10.79 9.53 -4.55
C PRO A 82 10.36 10.29 -3.30
N GLN A 83 9.43 11.23 -3.43
CA GLN A 83 8.96 12.06 -2.33
C GLN A 83 8.17 11.24 -1.29
N THR A 84 7.33 10.30 -1.75
CA THR A 84 6.60 9.40 -0.87
C THR A 84 7.56 8.49 -0.12
N LEU A 85 8.49 7.86 -0.83
CA LEU A 85 9.46 6.97 -0.18
C LEU A 85 10.36 7.71 0.79
N GLN A 86 10.81 8.92 0.45
CA GLN A 86 11.62 9.74 1.35
C GLN A 86 10.88 10.09 2.65
N ALA A 87 9.58 10.40 2.56
CA ALA A 87 8.77 10.69 3.75
C ALA A 87 8.53 9.44 4.60
N VAL A 88 8.29 8.28 3.97
CA VAL A 88 8.03 7.02 4.68
C VAL A 88 9.30 6.43 5.30
N SER A 89 10.46 6.60 4.67
CA SER A 89 11.74 6.10 5.19
C SER A 89 12.41 7.03 6.19
N GLU A 90 11.82 8.18 6.51
CA GLU A 90 12.42 9.11 7.47
C GLU A 90 12.56 8.45 8.85
N GLY A 91 13.80 8.20 9.26
CA GLY A 91 14.11 7.56 10.54
C GLY A 91 13.86 6.04 10.59
N THR A 92 13.54 5.41 9.45
CA THR A 92 13.28 3.96 9.37
C THR A 92 13.69 3.35 8.02
N VAL A 93 13.39 2.08 7.79
CA VAL A 93 13.54 1.40 6.51
C VAL A 93 12.17 1.33 5.83
N ALA A 94 12.13 1.71 4.56
CA ALA A 94 10.97 1.54 3.71
C ALA A 94 11.35 0.87 2.39
N VAL A 95 10.51 -0.04 1.91
CA VAL A 95 10.65 -0.68 0.60
C VAL A 95 9.32 -0.66 -0.14
N SER A 96 9.35 -0.61 -1.47
CA SER A 96 8.14 -0.64 -2.29
C SER A 96 8.28 -1.57 -3.48
N VAL A 97 7.23 -2.35 -3.74
CA VAL A 97 7.11 -3.27 -4.87
C VAL A 97 5.95 -2.82 -5.73
N PHE A 98 6.21 -2.58 -7.01
CA PHE A 98 5.21 -2.17 -7.99
C PHE A 98 5.13 -3.16 -9.14
N TYR A 99 3.91 -3.46 -9.60
CA TYR A 99 3.62 -4.24 -10.78
C TYR A 99 2.43 -3.67 -11.55
N ASN A 100 2.42 -3.81 -12.88
CA ASN A 100 1.23 -3.56 -13.70
C ASN A 100 1.06 -4.54 -14.87
N VAL A 101 -0.08 -4.43 -15.56
CA VAL A 101 -0.47 -5.25 -16.73
C VAL A 101 0.52 -5.20 -17.89
N ASN A 102 1.36 -4.17 -17.98
CA ASN A 102 2.38 -4.04 -19.02
C ASN A 102 3.68 -4.77 -18.68
N ALA A 103 3.64 -5.65 -17.66
CA ALA A 103 4.80 -6.33 -17.09
C ALA A 103 5.90 -5.38 -16.59
N HIS A 104 5.55 -4.12 -16.28
CA HIS A 104 6.47 -3.22 -15.62
C HIS A 104 6.54 -3.59 -14.15
N ASN A 105 7.75 -3.86 -13.67
CA ASN A 105 8.04 -4.20 -12.29
C ASN A 105 9.07 -3.21 -11.75
N ARG A 106 8.87 -2.71 -10.53
CA ARG A 106 9.87 -1.87 -9.86
C ARG A 106 10.01 -2.26 -8.39
N PHE A 107 11.25 -2.33 -7.93
CA PHE A 107 11.60 -2.46 -6.52
C PHE A 107 12.33 -1.19 -6.09
N CYS A 108 11.81 -0.51 -5.08
CA CYS A 108 12.42 0.68 -4.49
C CYS A 108 12.80 0.37 -3.04
N TRP A 109 13.97 0.83 -2.60
CA TRP A 109 14.52 0.63 -1.25
C TRP A 109 15.48 1.77 -0.89
#